data_AF-A0A4Q0J3H0-F1
#
_entry.id   AF-A0A4Q0J3H0-F1
#
_cell.length_a   1.000
_cell.length_b   1.000
_cell.length_c   1.000
_cell.angle_alpha   90.00
_cell.angle_beta   90.00
_cell.angle_gamma   90.00
#
_symmetry.space_group_name_H-M   'P 1'
#
loop_
_entity.id
_entity.type
_entity.pdbx_description
1 polymer ?
#
loop_
_entity_poly.entity_id
_entity_poly.type
_entity_poly.pdbx_seq_one_letter_code
_entity_poly.pdbx_strand_id
1 'polypeptide(L)'
;MKIATVISVACCLSLTSCFTGIESTPRITVKEVERNVASVNPEAEMDSLLYPEAATSWKPGRRFLATDPKISLIFEKEPAVKPGEILVFDSLSAERSIIGDTISVLTFHREADAVSQETLRYKVGVAPGALSEFFTLPMSVDLATVENARRLLAGRTFYIISSLRVDSNLRPTDGGRKYVAATITNVAPGNADYPLRVDIAEDNGKESAVAMTVGAARSSTRNFDKIFELSDPRTRYPAITDDVWDNIINSRVSPGMTTTECRLAIGTPNDIKKWHNGGSFFEGWACENGCYLIFVDGLLSEIR
;
A
#
# COMPACT_ATOMS: atom_id res chain seq x y z
N MET A 1 -68.22 -0.59 40.62
CA MET A 1 -69.36 0.26 40.20
C MET A 1 -68.77 1.56 39.69
N LYS A 2 -69.01 1.89 38.41
CA LYS A 2 -68.39 3.00 37.65
C LYS A 2 -68.92 4.36 38.12
N ILE A 3 -68.18 5.45 37.81
CA ILE A 3 -68.60 6.79 37.30
C ILE A 3 -67.44 7.76 37.60
N ALA A 4 -66.56 8.09 36.65
CA ALA A 4 -66.68 9.07 35.54
C ALA A 4 -66.68 10.55 36.05
N THR A 5 -65.57 11.28 35.92
CA THR A 5 -65.16 12.19 34.80
C THR A 5 -65.72 13.61 34.96
N VAL A 6 -64.94 14.63 34.54
CA VAL A 6 -65.26 16.04 34.15
C VAL A 6 -64.45 17.07 35.00
N ILE A 7 -63.74 18.11 34.53
CA ILE A 7 -63.27 18.64 33.22
C ILE A 7 -62.46 19.96 33.51
N SER A 8 -61.46 20.29 32.67
CA SER A 8 -60.97 21.64 32.23
C SER A 8 -60.56 22.75 33.24
N VAL A 9 -59.65 23.73 33.00
CA VAL A 9 -58.82 24.22 31.86
C VAL A 9 -57.92 25.38 32.38
N ALA A 10 -56.77 25.61 31.71
CA ALA A 10 -55.95 26.85 31.60
C ALA A 10 -55.18 27.32 32.86
N CYS A 11 -53.99 27.95 32.79
CA CYS A 11 -53.41 28.77 31.73
C CYS A 11 -51.87 28.77 31.81
N CYS A 12 -51.24 29.11 30.67
CA CYS A 12 -49.81 29.18 30.36
C CYS A 12 -48.95 29.96 31.37
N LEU A 13 -47.69 29.53 31.54
CA LEU A 13 -46.50 30.39 31.52
C LEU A 13 -45.25 29.55 31.22
N SER A 14 -44.70 29.76 30.04
CA SER A 14 -43.44 29.24 29.52
C SER A 14 -42.27 30.08 30.01
N LEU A 15 -41.24 29.47 30.63
CA LEU A 15 -39.87 29.99 30.70
C LEU A 15 -38.85 28.83 30.70
N THR A 16 -38.28 28.59 29.51
CA THR A 16 -36.85 28.34 29.22
C THR A 16 -35.96 27.73 30.31
N SER A 17 -35.56 26.46 30.12
CA SER A 17 -34.28 25.94 30.62
C SER A 17 -33.41 25.52 29.44
N CYS A 18 -32.33 26.27 29.21
CA CYS A 18 -31.24 25.88 28.32
C CYS A 18 -30.59 24.61 28.87
N PHE A 19 -30.87 23.46 28.28
CA PHE A 19 -30.10 22.25 28.50
C PHE A 19 -28.81 22.35 27.67
N THR A 20 -27.76 22.92 28.25
CA THR A 20 -26.40 22.66 27.78
C THR A 20 -25.94 21.35 28.42
N GLY A 21 -26.23 20.24 27.74
CA GLY A 21 -25.64 18.95 28.07
C GLY A 21 -24.14 19.00 27.79
N ILE A 22 -23.34 19.37 28.78
CA ILE A 22 -21.91 19.05 28.81
C ILE A 22 -21.87 17.56 29.19
N GLU A 23 -21.95 16.70 28.17
CA GLU A 23 -21.63 15.28 28.32
C GLU A 23 -20.13 15.19 28.61
N SER A 24 -19.79 14.94 29.88
CA SER A 24 -18.41 14.73 30.28
C SER A 24 -17.87 13.55 29.49
N THR A 25 -16.84 13.77 28.67
CA THR A 25 -16.10 12.70 28.02
C THR A 25 -15.69 11.69 29.09
N PRO A 26 -16.13 10.41 29.01
CA PRO A 26 -15.77 9.41 29.99
C PRO A 26 -14.25 9.33 30.08
N ARG A 27 -13.73 9.35 31.31
CA ARG A 27 -12.30 9.28 31.57
C ARG A 27 -11.82 7.89 31.15
N ILE A 28 -11.17 7.80 29.99
CA ILE A 28 -10.57 6.57 29.48
C ILE A 28 -9.70 5.98 30.59
N THR A 29 -10.08 4.80 31.07
CA THR A 29 -9.33 4.10 32.11
C THR A 29 -8.27 3.21 31.46
N VAL A 30 -7.14 3.00 32.13
CA VAL A 30 -6.03 2.16 31.64
C VAL A 30 -6.51 0.75 31.21
N LYS A 31 -7.57 0.24 31.84
CA LYS A 31 -8.24 -1.02 31.46
C LYS A 31 -8.95 -1.02 30.10
N GLU A 32 -9.37 0.14 29.58
CA GLU A 32 -9.90 0.26 28.21
C GLU A 32 -8.78 0.35 27.17
N VAL A 33 -7.63 0.92 27.56
CA VAL A 33 -6.40 0.92 26.73
C VAL A 33 -5.86 -0.50 26.58
N GLU A 34 -5.90 -1.32 27.63
CA GLU A 34 -5.51 -2.74 27.57
C GLU A 34 -6.50 -3.63 26.81
N ARG A 35 -7.77 -3.21 26.64
CA ARG A 35 -8.75 -3.93 25.81
C ARG A 35 -8.60 -3.63 24.33
N ASN A 36 -7.97 -2.51 23.98
CA ASN A 36 -7.35 -2.29 22.68
C ASN A 36 -5.97 -2.96 22.64
N VAL A 37 -5.93 -4.27 22.91
CA VAL A 37 -4.87 -5.08 22.31
C VAL A 37 -5.00 -4.83 20.83
N ALA A 38 -4.05 -4.10 20.24
CA ALA A 38 -4.03 -3.82 18.82
C ALA A 38 -4.38 -5.12 18.11
N SER A 39 -5.53 -5.15 17.42
CA SER A 39 -5.88 -6.32 16.62
C SER A 39 -4.69 -6.53 15.71
N VAL A 40 -3.96 -7.61 15.94
CA VAL A 40 -2.82 -7.98 15.14
C VAL A 40 -3.31 -7.99 13.71
N ASN A 41 -2.87 -7.01 12.90
CA ASN A 41 -3.24 -6.89 11.51
C ASN A 41 -2.41 -7.93 10.75
N PRO A 42 -2.98 -9.09 10.36
CA PRO A 42 -2.16 -10.19 9.84
C PRO A 42 -1.48 -9.83 8.52
N GLU A 43 -2.09 -8.94 7.73
CA GLU A 43 -1.48 -8.38 6.53
C GLU A 43 -0.25 -7.52 6.85
N ALA A 44 -0.28 -6.74 7.95
CA ALA A 44 0.88 -5.96 8.39
C ALA A 44 1.99 -6.85 8.95
N GLU A 45 1.66 -7.95 9.63
CA GLU A 45 2.66 -8.95 10.02
C GLU A 45 3.33 -9.58 8.80
N MET A 46 2.53 -10.00 7.81
CA MET A 46 3.06 -10.52 6.55
C MET A 46 3.98 -9.50 5.85
N ASP A 47 3.58 -8.23 5.80
CA ASP A 47 4.38 -7.16 5.20
C ASP A 47 5.74 -7.00 5.91
N SER A 48 5.75 -7.04 7.25
CA SER A 48 6.98 -6.91 8.04
C SER A 48 8.00 -8.04 7.77
N LEU A 49 7.54 -9.24 7.41
CA LEU A 49 8.40 -10.37 7.05
C LEU A 49 9.13 -10.16 5.71
N LEU A 50 8.68 -9.20 4.90
CA LEU A 50 9.27 -8.87 3.60
C LEU A 50 10.32 -7.74 3.70
N TYR A 51 10.53 -7.16 4.88
CA TYR A 51 11.40 -6.01 5.03
C TYR A 51 12.85 -6.36 4.71
N PRO A 52 13.58 -5.45 4.01
CA PRO A 52 14.97 -5.66 3.72
C PRO A 52 15.81 -5.62 5.01
N GLU A 53 16.93 -6.33 5.02
CA GLU A 53 17.89 -6.22 6.12
C GLU A 53 18.62 -4.88 6.05
N ALA A 54 18.85 -4.27 7.22
CA ALA A 54 19.60 -3.04 7.33
C ALA A 54 21.02 -3.17 6.76
N ALA A 55 21.52 -2.10 6.13
CA ALA A 55 22.85 -2.07 5.50
C ALA A 55 24.00 -2.39 6.46
N THR A 56 23.83 -2.05 7.74
CA THR A 56 24.80 -2.36 8.81
C THR A 56 24.90 -3.86 9.12
N SER A 57 23.92 -4.66 8.69
CA SER A 57 23.88 -6.11 8.88
C SER A 57 24.22 -6.89 7.60
N TRP A 58 24.50 -6.20 6.49
CA TRP A 58 24.87 -6.86 5.24
C TRP A 58 26.18 -7.64 5.40
N LYS A 59 26.18 -8.86 4.87
CA LYS A 59 27.36 -9.74 4.85
C LYS A 59 28.02 -9.69 3.47
N PRO A 60 29.35 -9.85 3.41
CA PRO A 60 30.05 -10.02 2.14
C PRO A 60 29.39 -11.12 1.28
N GLY A 61 29.25 -10.87 -0.02
CA GLY A 61 28.55 -11.76 -0.94
C GLY A 61 27.08 -11.42 -1.21
N ARG A 62 26.50 -10.41 -0.52
CA ARG A 62 25.14 -9.94 -0.84
C ARG A 62 25.10 -9.35 -2.26
N ARG A 63 24.07 -9.69 -3.04
CA ARG A 63 23.99 -9.39 -4.49
C ARG A 63 22.92 -8.34 -4.78
N PHE A 64 23.27 -7.39 -5.64
CA PHE A 64 22.41 -6.29 -6.08
C PHE A 64 22.36 -6.24 -7.60
N LEU A 65 21.17 -6.23 -8.18
CA LEU A 65 20.97 -6.08 -9.61
C LEU A 65 20.95 -4.58 -9.97
N ALA A 66 21.84 -4.13 -10.82
CA ALA A 66 21.80 -2.77 -11.37
C ALA A 66 20.59 -2.61 -12.31
N THR A 67 19.78 -1.56 -12.12
CA THR A 67 18.56 -1.34 -12.91
C THR A 67 18.57 -0.07 -13.74
N ASP A 68 19.50 0.85 -13.49
CA ASP A 68 19.65 2.11 -14.25
C ASP A 68 21.14 2.41 -14.49
N PRO A 69 21.54 2.84 -15.70
CA PRO A 69 22.95 3.13 -16.01
C PRO A 69 23.55 4.25 -15.13
N LYS A 70 22.72 5.14 -14.57
CA LYS A 70 23.14 6.21 -13.66
C LYS A 70 23.71 5.67 -12.35
N ILE A 71 23.59 4.38 -12.03
CA ILE A 71 24.29 3.77 -10.89
C ILE A 71 25.81 3.95 -10.99
N SER A 72 26.35 4.10 -12.20
CA SER A 72 27.77 4.43 -12.39
C SER A 72 28.18 5.75 -11.70
N LEU A 73 27.25 6.70 -11.57
CA LEU A 73 27.51 8.04 -11.03
C LEU A 73 27.69 8.07 -9.50
N ILE A 74 27.26 7.01 -8.79
CA ILE A 74 27.42 6.94 -7.33
C ILE A 74 28.79 6.38 -6.91
N PHE A 75 29.53 5.76 -7.84
CA PHE A 75 30.84 5.18 -7.54
C PHE A 75 31.98 6.17 -7.80
N GLU A 76 33.06 6.11 -6.99
CA GLU A 76 34.20 7.01 -7.12
C GLU A 76 35.01 6.84 -8.41
N LYS A 77 34.91 5.68 -9.08
CA LYS A 77 35.72 5.33 -10.26
C LYS A 77 34.92 4.60 -11.32
N GLU A 78 35.31 4.82 -12.57
CA GLU A 78 34.97 3.98 -13.72
C GLU A 78 35.64 2.59 -13.58
N PRO A 79 34.94 1.51 -13.98
CA PRO A 79 34.12 1.47 -15.19
C PRO A 79 32.63 1.70 -14.98
N ALA A 80 31.94 2.08 -16.05
CA ALA A 80 30.49 2.21 -16.07
C ALA A 80 29.82 0.86 -15.75
N VAL A 81 28.85 0.89 -14.84
CA VAL A 81 27.97 -0.23 -14.50
C VAL A 81 26.74 -0.18 -15.39
N LYS A 82 26.42 -1.31 -16.03
CA LYS A 82 25.28 -1.42 -16.94
C LYS A 82 24.06 -2.01 -16.24
N PRO A 83 22.83 -1.62 -16.63
CA PRO A 83 21.63 -2.34 -16.22
C PRO A 83 21.74 -3.83 -16.53
N GLY A 84 21.33 -4.68 -15.60
CA GLY A 84 21.44 -6.13 -15.71
C GLY A 84 22.72 -6.71 -15.07
N GLU A 85 23.73 -5.89 -14.77
CA GLU A 85 24.92 -6.36 -14.05
C GLU A 85 24.61 -6.60 -12.56
N ILE A 86 25.32 -7.58 -11.98
CA ILE A 86 25.20 -7.92 -10.57
C ILE A 86 26.42 -7.37 -9.83
N LEU A 87 26.14 -6.54 -8.84
CA LEU A 87 27.10 -5.99 -7.89
C LEU A 87 27.07 -6.84 -6.63
N VAL A 88 28.24 -7.25 -6.16
CA VAL A 88 28.42 -8.08 -4.98
C VAL A 88 29.05 -7.22 -3.90
N PHE A 89 28.37 -7.12 -2.76
CA PHE A 89 28.84 -6.35 -1.61
C PHE A 89 30.03 -7.02 -0.95
N ASP A 90 31.07 -6.24 -0.68
CA ASP A 90 32.29 -6.68 -0.02
C ASP A 90 32.34 -6.22 1.43
N SER A 91 32.14 -4.93 1.69
CA SER A 91 32.30 -4.37 3.03
C SER A 91 31.60 -3.02 3.22
N LEU A 92 31.31 -2.72 4.48
CA LEU A 92 30.91 -1.40 4.97
C LEU A 92 31.97 -0.94 5.97
N SER A 93 32.56 0.23 5.72
CA SER A 93 33.57 0.83 6.59
C SER A 93 33.28 2.31 6.85
N ALA A 94 34.00 2.88 7.83
CA ALA A 94 33.94 4.30 8.16
C ALA A 94 35.21 5.00 7.65
N GLU A 95 35.04 6.13 6.94
CA GLU A 95 36.15 7.00 6.54
C GLU A 95 35.91 8.43 7.03
N ARG A 96 36.99 9.23 7.12
CA ARG A 96 36.86 10.68 7.34
C ARG A 96 36.71 11.39 6.00
N SER A 97 35.70 12.26 5.91
CA SER A 97 35.53 13.17 4.79
C SER A 97 36.56 14.30 4.83
N ILE A 98 36.65 15.07 3.74
CA ILE A 98 37.54 16.23 3.61
C ILE A 98 37.22 17.31 4.65
N ILE A 99 35.96 17.40 5.09
CA ILE A 99 35.51 18.33 6.12
C ILE A 99 35.62 17.76 7.55
N GLY A 100 36.15 16.54 7.71
CA GLY A 100 36.46 15.91 9.00
C GLY A 100 35.36 15.01 9.57
N ASP A 101 34.17 15.01 8.96
CA ASP A 101 33.03 14.18 9.35
C ASP A 101 33.28 12.70 9.07
N THR A 102 32.63 11.82 9.83
CA THR A 102 32.66 10.37 9.58
C THR A 102 31.58 9.99 8.57
N ILE A 103 31.98 9.33 7.50
CA ILE A 103 31.10 8.88 6.40
C ILE A 103 31.17 7.37 6.24
N SER A 104 30.13 6.80 5.64
CA SER A 104 30.06 5.37 5.32
C SER A 104 30.65 5.14 3.93
N VAL A 105 31.46 4.09 3.80
CA VAL A 105 32.00 3.65 2.51
C VAL A 105 31.60 2.20 2.31
N LEU A 106 30.74 1.98 1.30
CA LEU A 106 30.36 0.67 0.84
C LEU A 106 31.24 0.28 -0.33
N THR A 107 31.76 -0.94 -0.32
CA THR A 107 32.57 -1.49 -1.41
C THR A 107 31.87 -2.66 -2.07
N PHE A 108 31.99 -2.73 -3.39
CA PHE A 108 31.41 -3.80 -4.21
C PHE A 108 32.39 -4.21 -5.29
N HIS A 109 32.22 -5.43 -5.81
CA HIS A 109 32.79 -5.86 -7.08
C HIS A 109 31.67 -6.32 -8.01
N ARG A 110 31.96 -6.46 -9.30
CA ARG A 110 31.03 -7.06 -10.25
C ARG A 110 31.17 -8.57 -10.22
N GLU A 111 30.04 -9.27 -10.25
CA GLU A 111 30.05 -10.74 -10.25
C GLU A 111 30.80 -11.32 -11.45
N ALA A 112 30.65 -10.72 -12.63
CA ALA A 112 31.35 -11.15 -13.85
C ALA A 112 32.87 -10.94 -13.79
N ASP A 113 33.32 -9.97 -12.99
CA ASP A 113 34.71 -9.53 -12.91
C ASP A 113 35.36 -9.94 -11.59
N ALA A 114 34.90 -11.02 -10.94
CA ALA A 114 35.47 -11.51 -9.67
C ALA A 114 37.00 -11.76 -9.73
N VAL A 115 37.57 -11.87 -10.94
CA VAL A 115 39.00 -12.02 -11.19
C VAL A 115 39.75 -10.69 -11.27
N SER A 116 39.10 -9.57 -11.62
CA SER A 116 39.76 -8.28 -11.95
C SER A 116 40.11 -7.41 -10.74
N GLN A 117 39.67 -7.77 -9.52
CA GLN A 117 39.81 -6.95 -8.30
C GLN A 117 39.30 -5.50 -8.41
N GLU A 118 38.53 -5.16 -9.44
CA GLU A 118 37.97 -3.81 -9.57
C GLU A 118 36.95 -3.57 -8.46
N THR A 119 37.31 -2.66 -7.54
CA THR A 119 36.48 -2.29 -6.40
C THR A 119 35.71 -1.02 -6.69
N LEU A 120 34.39 -1.14 -6.74
CA LEU A 120 33.45 -0.03 -6.79
C LEU A 120 33.24 0.51 -5.37
N ARG A 121 33.49 1.80 -5.16
CA ARG A 121 33.40 2.46 -3.85
C ARG A 121 32.27 3.48 -3.86
N TYR A 122 31.28 3.32 -2.99
CA TYR A 122 30.17 4.25 -2.80
C TYR A 122 30.26 4.92 -1.43
N LYS A 123 30.38 6.25 -1.43
CA LYS A 123 30.42 7.07 -0.22
C LYS A 123 29.04 7.62 0.10
N VAL A 124 28.57 7.36 1.32
CA VAL A 124 27.32 7.93 1.86
C VAL A 124 27.69 8.94 2.93
N GLY A 125 27.15 10.15 2.82
CA GLY A 125 27.49 11.31 3.66
C GLY A 125 27.08 11.23 5.14
N VAL A 126 26.90 10.03 5.69
CA VAL A 126 26.56 9.78 7.10
C VAL A 126 27.41 8.63 7.63
N ALA A 127 27.68 8.61 8.93
CA ALA A 127 28.40 7.52 9.57
C ALA A 127 27.64 6.19 9.50
N PRO A 128 28.30 5.01 9.57
CA PRO A 128 27.63 3.72 9.42
C PRO A 128 26.44 3.49 10.36
N GLY A 129 26.55 3.91 11.63
CA GLY A 129 25.46 3.80 12.60
C GLY A 129 24.28 4.74 12.36
N ALA A 130 24.40 5.70 11.43
CA ALA A 130 23.34 6.63 11.05
C ALA A 130 22.71 6.28 9.69
N LEU A 131 23.11 5.17 9.07
CA LEU A 131 22.41 4.66 7.89
C LEU A 131 20.98 4.26 8.28
N SER A 132 20.02 4.60 7.41
CA SER A 132 18.63 4.20 7.60
C SER A 132 18.52 2.66 7.63
N GLU A 133 17.65 2.13 8.49
CA GLU A 133 17.28 0.72 8.49
C GLU A 133 16.73 0.27 7.13
N PHE A 134 16.08 1.19 6.39
CA PHE A 134 15.56 0.96 5.05
C PHE A 134 16.50 1.48 3.95
N PHE A 135 17.79 1.65 4.25
CA PHE A 135 18.77 2.03 3.23
C PHE A 135 18.81 0.96 2.12
N THR A 136 18.72 1.43 0.88
CA THR A 136 18.91 0.63 -0.32
C THR A 136 20.04 1.21 -1.15
N LEU A 137 20.80 0.36 -1.84
CA LEU A 137 21.74 0.83 -2.85
C LEU A 137 20.94 1.50 -3.99
N PRO A 138 21.16 2.80 -4.29
CA PRO A 138 20.39 3.49 -5.31
C PRO A 138 20.46 2.80 -6.68
N MET A 139 19.39 2.88 -7.47
CA MET A 139 19.35 2.37 -8.84
C MET A 139 19.65 0.87 -8.97
N SER A 140 19.36 0.12 -7.91
CA SER A 140 19.56 -1.32 -7.85
C SER A 140 18.43 -2.02 -7.10
N VAL A 141 18.35 -3.34 -7.26
CA VAL A 141 17.44 -4.21 -6.53
C VAL A 141 18.26 -5.20 -5.71
N ASP A 142 17.97 -5.27 -4.41
CA ASP A 142 18.56 -6.27 -3.51
C ASP A 142 17.98 -7.66 -3.79
N LEU A 143 18.81 -8.58 -4.27
CA LEU A 143 18.38 -9.92 -4.65
C LEU A 143 18.03 -10.80 -3.45
N ALA A 144 18.56 -10.51 -2.25
CA ALA A 144 18.18 -11.23 -1.04
C ALA A 144 16.73 -10.92 -0.65
N THR A 145 16.30 -9.67 -0.83
CA THR A 145 14.90 -9.24 -0.64
C THR A 145 13.97 -9.92 -1.63
N VAL A 146 14.36 -10.00 -2.91
CA VAL A 146 13.59 -10.73 -3.93
C VAL A 146 13.44 -12.20 -3.57
N GLU A 147 14.53 -12.86 -3.15
CA GLU A 147 14.49 -14.28 -2.76
C GLU A 147 13.66 -14.52 -1.50
N ASN A 148 13.76 -13.64 -0.49
CA ASN A 148 12.93 -13.74 0.69
C ASN A 148 11.43 -13.62 0.35
N ALA A 149 11.07 -12.65 -0.49
CA ALA A 149 9.71 -12.49 -0.96
C ALA A 149 9.24 -13.71 -1.77
N ARG A 150 10.07 -14.22 -2.69
CA ARG A 150 9.77 -15.43 -3.46
C ARG A 150 9.49 -16.62 -2.54
N ARG A 151 10.34 -16.87 -1.56
CA ARG A 151 10.20 -17.95 -0.57
C ARG A 151 8.92 -17.83 0.26
N LEU A 152 8.55 -16.62 0.64
CA LEU A 152 7.38 -16.38 1.49
C LEU A 152 6.06 -16.37 0.71
N LEU A 153 6.07 -15.97 -0.56
CA LEU A 153 4.86 -15.66 -1.31
C LEU A 153 4.56 -16.66 -2.44
N ALA A 154 5.59 -17.17 -3.14
CA ALA A 154 5.37 -18.02 -4.30
C ALA A 154 4.66 -19.34 -3.92
N GLY A 155 3.71 -19.74 -4.75
CA GLY A 155 2.85 -20.91 -4.55
C GLY A 155 1.69 -20.68 -3.58
N ARG A 156 1.55 -19.49 -2.97
CA ARG A 156 0.43 -19.17 -2.08
C ARG A 156 -0.64 -18.36 -2.80
N THR A 157 -1.87 -18.54 -2.34
CA THR A 157 -3.05 -17.80 -2.83
C THR A 157 -3.45 -16.72 -1.85
N PHE A 158 -3.68 -15.52 -2.37
CA PHE A 158 -4.14 -14.35 -1.65
C PHE A 158 -5.28 -13.69 -2.43
N TYR A 159 -5.95 -12.70 -1.84
CA TYR A 159 -6.95 -11.91 -2.54
C TYR A 159 -6.34 -10.59 -3.01
N ILE A 160 -6.31 -10.36 -4.33
CA ILE A 160 -5.75 -9.13 -4.87
C ILE A 160 -6.75 -7.99 -4.77
N ILE A 161 -6.42 -6.90 -4.07
CA ILE A 161 -7.33 -5.77 -3.85
C ILE A 161 -7.04 -4.56 -4.75
N SER A 162 -5.87 -4.54 -5.40
CA SER A 162 -5.51 -3.50 -6.36
C SER A 162 -5.85 -3.92 -7.79
N SER A 163 -6.39 -3.02 -8.62
CA SER A 163 -6.61 -3.27 -10.06
C SER A 163 -5.40 -2.95 -10.93
N LEU A 164 -4.42 -2.20 -10.40
CA LEU A 164 -3.26 -1.80 -11.17
C LEU A 164 -2.35 -3.01 -11.42
N ARG A 165 -2.18 -3.34 -12.69
CA ARG A 165 -1.30 -4.39 -13.21
C ARG A 165 -0.11 -3.77 -13.93
N VAL A 166 0.94 -4.56 -14.15
CA VAL A 166 2.11 -4.13 -14.90
C VAL A 166 2.56 -5.15 -15.94
N ASP A 167 3.21 -4.68 -16.99
CA ASP A 167 3.92 -5.50 -17.96
C ASP A 167 5.32 -5.93 -17.46
N SER A 168 6.09 -6.61 -18.31
CA SER A 168 7.45 -7.05 -17.99
C SER A 168 8.43 -5.90 -17.71
N ASN A 169 8.12 -4.69 -18.14
CA ASN A 169 8.92 -3.48 -17.93
C ASN A 169 8.35 -2.62 -16.79
N LEU A 170 7.45 -3.18 -15.96
CA LEU A 170 6.78 -2.50 -14.86
C LEU A 170 5.89 -1.32 -15.29
N ARG A 171 5.45 -1.28 -16.55
CA ARG A 171 4.54 -0.25 -17.03
C ARG A 171 3.09 -0.63 -16.73
N PRO A 172 2.25 0.31 -16.27
CA PRO A 172 0.83 0.05 -16.03
C PRO A 172 0.12 -0.59 -17.22
N THR A 173 -0.74 -1.56 -16.93
CA THR A 173 -1.65 -2.18 -17.90
C THR A 173 -3.08 -2.14 -17.39
N ASP A 174 -4.04 -2.01 -18.30
CA ASP A 174 -5.47 -1.92 -17.96
C ASP A 174 -6.13 -3.28 -17.69
N GLY A 175 -7.33 -3.24 -17.11
CA GLY A 175 -8.20 -4.41 -17.00
C GLY A 175 -7.78 -5.43 -15.95
N GLY A 176 -7.17 -4.98 -14.84
CA GLY A 176 -6.96 -5.80 -13.65
C GLY A 176 -8.20 -5.88 -12.78
N ARG A 177 -8.51 -7.09 -12.28
CA ARG A 177 -9.62 -7.34 -11.37
C ARG A 177 -9.21 -7.10 -9.91
N LYS A 178 -10.18 -6.74 -9.06
CA LYS A 178 -10.01 -6.59 -7.61
C LYS A 178 -10.83 -7.64 -6.87
N TYR A 179 -10.45 -7.92 -5.62
CA TYR A 179 -11.10 -8.82 -4.68
C TYR A 179 -11.25 -10.28 -5.16
N VAL A 180 -10.41 -10.70 -6.11
CA VAL A 180 -10.38 -12.08 -6.64
C VAL A 180 -9.21 -12.85 -6.05
N ALA A 181 -9.36 -14.17 -5.95
CA ALA A 181 -8.26 -15.03 -5.55
C ALA A 181 -7.17 -15.02 -6.64
N ALA A 182 -5.92 -14.87 -6.20
CA ALA A 182 -4.74 -14.82 -7.04
C ALA A 182 -3.62 -15.65 -6.40
N THR A 183 -3.10 -16.62 -7.15
CA THR A 183 -1.94 -17.40 -6.74
C THR A 183 -0.68 -16.71 -7.24
N ILE A 184 0.25 -16.41 -6.33
CA ILE A 184 1.55 -15.85 -6.70
C ILE A 184 2.39 -16.98 -7.31
N THR A 185 2.68 -16.89 -8.61
CA THR A 185 3.42 -17.94 -9.34
C THR A 185 4.92 -17.72 -9.24
N ASN A 186 5.37 -16.46 -9.18
CA ASN A 186 6.77 -16.10 -9.06
C ASN A 186 6.93 -14.69 -8.48
N VAL A 187 8.11 -14.41 -7.93
CA VAL A 187 8.54 -13.05 -7.62
C VAL A 187 9.85 -12.83 -8.36
N ALA A 188 9.98 -11.76 -9.12
CA ALA A 188 11.15 -11.41 -9.91
C ALA A 188 11.71 -10.04 -9.49
N PRO A 189 12.99 -9.75 -9.76
CA PRO A 189 13.53 -8.41 -9.57
C PRO A 189 12.78 -7.39 -10.43
N GLY A 190 12.44 -6.25 -9.85
CA GLY A 190 11.83 -5.12 -10.53
C GLY A 190 12.83 -4.00 -10.83
N ASN A 191 12.58 -2.81 -10.30
CA ASN A 191 13.46 -1.64 -10.40
C ASN A 191 13.65 -0.95 -9.03
N ALA A 192 14.37 0.17 -8.99
CA ALA A 192 14.64 0.87 -7.74
C ALA A 192 13.39 1.42 -7.03
N ASP A 193 12.32 1.75 -7.77
CA ASP A 193 11.06 2.25 -7.20
C ASP A 193 10.14 1.11 -6.74
N TYR A 194 10.13 0.01 -7.49
CA TYR A 194 9.37 -1.21 -7.24
C TYR A 194 10.32 -2.40 -7.30
N PRO A 195 11.01 -2.74 -6.19
CA PRO A 195 12.03 -3.79 -6.18
C PRO A 195 11.49 -5.17 -6.54
N LEU A 196 10.20 -5.40 -6.36
CA LEU A 196 9.55 -6.68 -6.61
C LEU A 196 8.55 -6.57 -7.77
N ARG A 197 8.71 -7.45 -8.76
CA ARG A 197 7.64 -7.82 -9.69
C ARG A 197 7.03 -9.13 -9.19
N VAL A 198 5.74 -9.12 -8.89
CA VAL A 198 5.02 -10.30 -8.40
C VAL A 198 4.13 -10.80 -9.52
N ASP A 199 4.43 -11.98 -10.05
CA ASP A 199 3.64 -12.65 -11.07
C ASP A 199 2.51 -13.45 -10.42
N ILE A 200 1.30 -13.33 -10.96
CA ILE A 200 0.08 -13.90 -10.40
C ILE A 200 -0.75 -14.63 -11.47
N ALA A 201 -1.42 -15.69 -11.05
CA ALA A 201 -2.49 -16.34 -11.79
C ALA A 201 -3.81 -16.14 -11.03
N GLU A 202 -4.76 -15.46 -11.66
CA GLU A 202 -6.09 -15.19 -11.08
C GLU A 202 -7.02 -16.41 -11.19
N ASP A 203 -8.14 -16.40 -10.47
CA ASP A 203 -9.15 -17.48 -10.45
C ASP A 203 -9.74 -17.89 -11.81
N ASN A 204 -9.68 -17.01 -12.82
CA ASN A 204 -10.14 -17.27 -14.18
C ASN A 204 -9.02 -17.79 -15.11
N GLY A 205 -7.83 -18.06 -14.56
CA GLY A 205 -6.65 -18.49 -15.30
C GLY A 205 -5.89 -17.37 -16.01
N LYS A 206 -6.29 -16.10 -15.86
CA LYS A 206 -5.54 -14.97 -16.42
C LYS A 206 -4.25 -14.76 -15.63
N GLU A 207 -3.14 -14.76 -16.35
CA GLU A 207 -1.84 -14.39 -15.80
C GLU A 207 -1.60 -12.88 -15.92
N SER A 208 -1.03 -12.29 -14.88
CA SER A 208 -0.63 -10.88 -14.87
C SER A 208 0.46 -10.65 -13.83
N ALA A 209 0.93 -9.41 -13.71
CA ALA A 209 1.91 -9.05 -12.68
C ALA A 209 1.53 -7.75 -11.97
N VAL A 210 2.07 -7.58 -10.76
CA VAL A 210 2.01 -6.34 -9.99
C VAL A 210 3.40 -5.89 -9.55
N ALA A 211 3.61 -4.57 -9.55
CA ALA A 211 4.79 -3.94 -9.00
C ALA A 211 4.61 -3.68 -7.49
N MET A 212 5.53 -4.14 -6.66
CA MET A 212 5.42 -4.11 -5.20
C MET A 212 6.65 -3.45 -4.56
N THR A 213 6.40 -2.62 -3.56
CA THR A 213 7.42 -2.05 -2.68
C THR A 213 7.59 -2.89 -1.43
N VAL A 214 8.67 -2.67 -0.69
CA VAL A 214 8.92 -3.31 0.62
C VAL A 214 9.47 -2.28 1.60
N GLY A 215 9.36 -2.59 2.90
CA GLY A 215 9.85 -1.73 3.97
C GLY A 215 8.93 -0.53 4.25
N ALA A 216 9.38 0.37 5.12
CA ALA A 216 8.59 1.52 5.57
C ALA A 216 9.17 2.88 5.12
N ALA A 217 9.94 2.89 4.02
CA ALA A 217 10.40 4.14 3.44
C ALA A 217 9.21 4.96 2.92
N ARG A 218 9.34 6.28 2.84
CA ARG A 218 8.26 7.15 2.31
C ARG A 218 7.87 6.80 0.87
N SER A 219 8.78 6.23 0.09
CA SER A 219 8.54 5.73 -1.27
C SER A 219 7.80 4.38 -1.29
N SER A 220 7.73 3.66 -0.18
CA SER A 220 7.07 2.36 -0.04
C SER A 220 5.54 2.52 0.01
N THR A 221 4.94 2.75 -1.16
CA THR A 221 3.51 3.07 -1.33
C THR A 221 2.66 1.89 -1.77
N ARG A 222 3.28 0.78 -2.19
CA ARG A 222 2.61 -0.41 -2.71
C ARG A 222 3.16 -1.67 -2.04
N ASN A 223 3.10 -1.70 -0.72
CA ASN A 223 3.48 -2.85 0.11
C ASN A 223 2.45 -3.98 0.01
N PHE A 224 2.74 -5.12 0.64
CA PHE A 224 1.87 -6.30 0.55
C PHE A 224 0.44 -5.99 1.00
N ASP A 225 0.28 -5.31 2.14
CA ASP A 225 -1.01 -4.92 2.74
C ASP A 225 -1.84 -3.94 1.89
N LYS A 226 -1.23 -3.33 0.86
CA LYS A 226 -1.92 -2.44 -0.09
C LYS A 226 -2.36 -3.15 -1.37
N ILE A 227 -1.82 -4.33 -1.64
CA ILE A 227 -2.06 -5.07 -2.87
C ILE A 227 -2.85 -6.35 -2.62
N PHE A 228 -2.63 -6.99 -1.47
CA PHE A 228 -3.17 -8.30 -1.14
C PHE A 228 -3.84 -8.32 0.23
N GLU A 229 -4.86 -9.15 0.36
CA GLU A 229 -5.47 -9.57 1.62
C GLU A 229 -5.31 -11.08 1.82
N LEU A 230 -5.22 -11.51 3.08
CA LEU A 230 -5.08 -12.91 3.44
C LEU A 230 -6.42 -13.67 3.43
N SER A 231 -7.52 -12.96 3.60
CA SER A 231 -8.88 -13.51 3.67
C SER A 231 -9.78 -12.91 2.60
N ASP A 232 -10.87 -13.61 2.28
CA ASP A 232 -11.82 -13.18 1.26
C ASP A 232 -12.51 -11.86 1.63
N PRO A 233 -12.27 -10.76 0.90
CA PRO A 233 -12.87 -9.46 1.16
C PRO A 233 -14.40 -9.49 1.09
N ARG A 234 -14.97 -10.40 0.28
CA ARG A 234 -16.41 -10.55 0.07
C ARG A 234 -17.16 -10.92 1.36
N THR A 235 -16.50 -11.62 2.28
CA THR A 235 -17.11 -12.05 3.55
C THR A 235 -17.56 -10.87 4.41
N ARG A 236 -16.96 -9.68 4.24
CA ARG A 236 -17.34 -8.45 4.94
C ARG A 236 -18.58 -7.78 4.36
N TYR A 237 -19.03 -8.19 3.19
CA TYR A 237 -20.13 -7.55 2.45
C TYR A 237 -21.21 -8.55 1.98
N PRO A 238 -21.83 -9.33 2.88
CA PRO A 238 -22.80 -10.36 2.51
C PRO A 238 -24.11 -9.81 1.90
N ALA A 239 -24.37 -8.50 2.05
CA ALA A 239 -25.57 -7.85 1.51
C ALA A 239 -25.44 -7.44 0.03
N ILE A 240 -24.21 -7.39 -0.52
CA ILE A 240 -23.98 -7.02 -1.92
C ILE A 240 -24.35 -8.23 -2.80
N THR A 241 -25.16 -8.00 -3.83
CA THR A 241 -25.58 -9.05 -4.77
C THR A 241 -24.43 -9.50 -5.67
N ASP A 242 -24.56 -10.69 -6.28
CA ASP A 242 -23.53 -11.23 -7.19
C ASP A 242 -23.27 -10.31 -8.39
N ASP A 243 -24.33 -9.76 -8.98
CA ASP A 243 -24.23 -8.85 -10.14
C ASP A 243 -23.49 -7.55 -9.79
N VAL A 244 -23.77 -6.97 -8.61
CA VAL A 244 -23.08 -5.76 -8.14
C VAL A 244 -21.63 -6.07 -7.78
N TRP A 245 -21.37 -7.24 -7.20
CA TRP A 245 -20.01 -7.66 -6.90
C TRP A 245 -19.18 -7.92 -8.15
N ASP A 246 -19.75 -8.49 -9.21
CA ASP A 246 -19.07 -8.61 -10.51
C ASP A 246 -18.69 -7.23 -11.06
N ASN A 247 -19.55 -6.22 -10.91
CA ASN A 247 -19.19 -4.85 -11.26
C ASN A 247 -18.02 -4.34 -10.42
N ILE A 248 -18.03 -4.55 -9.09
CA ILE A 248 -16.95 -4.15 -8.19
C ILE A 248 -15.62 -4.82 -8.58
N ILE A 249 -15.61 -6.14 -8.81
CA ILE A 249 -14.43 -6.90 -9.23
C ILE A 249 -13.81 -6.29 -10.50
N ASN A 250 -14.66 -5.87 -11.44
CA ASN A 250 -14.25 -5.31 -12.72
C ASN A 250 -14.06 -3.78 -12.70
N SER A 251 -14.07 -3.14 -11.52
CA SER A 251 -13.97 -1.68 -11.35
C SER A 251 -15.03 -0.89 -12.14
N ARG A 252 -16.24 -1.45 -12.27
CA ARG A 252 -17.40 -0.85 -12.93
C ARG A 252 -18.43 -0.38 -11.92
N VAL A 253 -19.22 0.61 -12.30
CA VAL A 253 -20.37 1.09 -11.53
C VAL A 253 -21.63 1.08 -12.40
N SER A 254 -22.78 0.90 -11.78
CA SER A 254 -24.08 0.85 -12.46
C SER A 254 -25.15 1.59 -11.64
N PRO A 255 -26.17 2.19 -12.30
CA PRO A 255 -27.28 2.83 -11.59
C PRO A 255 -27.91 1.90 -10.55
N GLY A 256 -28.28 2.46 -9.41
CA GLY A 256 -28.80 1.74 -8.24
C GLY A 256 -27.75 1.26 -7.24
N MET A 257 -26.45 1.32 -7.57
CA MET A 257 -25.39 1.01 -6.59
C MET A 257 -25.34 2.06 -5.47
N THR A 258 -25.10 1.60 -4.25
CA THR A 258 -24.88 2.46 -3.09
C THR A 258 -23.53 3.16 -3.14
N THR A 259 -23.35 4.23 -2.36
CA THR A 259 -22.05 4.90 -2.19
C THR A 259 -20.95 3.94 -1.72
N THR A 260 -21.27 2.95 -0.88
CA THR A 260 -20.31 1.95 -0.41
C THR A 260 -19.85 1.04 -1.55
N GLU A 261 -20.79 0.53 -2.35
CA GLU A 261 -20.50 -0.31 -3.51
C GLU A 261 -19.68 0.43 -4.56
N CYS A 262 -20.02 1.70 -4.85
CA CYS A 262 -19.22 2.55 -5.73
C CYS A 262 -17.80 2.76 -5.20
N ARG A 263 -17.64 3.00 -3.90
CA ARG A 263 -16.31 3.17 -3.28
C ARG A 263 -15.46 1.90 -3.38
N LEU A 264 -16.05 0.72 -3.25
CA LEU A 264 -15.36 -0.55 -3.46
C LEU A 264 -14.93 -0.72 -4.93
N ALA A 265 -15.79 -0.36 -5.87
CA ALA A 265 -15.50 -0.49 -7.30
C ALA A 265 -14.35 0.45 -7.75
N ILE A 266 -14.48 1.75 -7.49
CA ILE A 266 -13.62 2.78 -8.09
C ILE A 266 -12.65 3.44 -7.09
N GLY A 267 -12.79 3.19 -5.79
CA GLY A 267 -11.97 3.79 -4.74
C GLY A 267 -12.58 5.05 -4.12
N THR A 268 -11.77 5.77 -3.36
CA THR A 268 -12.18 7.02 -2.71
C THR A 268 -12.19 8.16 -3.73
N PRO A 269 -13.28 8.95 -3.84
CA PRO A 269 -13.33 10.08 -4.76
C PRO A 269 -12.39 11.20 -4.30
N ASN A 270 -11.95 12.03 -5.25
CA ASN A 270 -11.10 13.19 -5.01
C ASN A 270 -11.87 14.36 -4.39
N ASP A 271 -13.12 14.52 -4.79
CA ASP A 271 -14.00 15.57 -4.28
C ASP A 271 -15.43 15.06 -4.12
N ILE A 272 -16.12 15.51 -3.07
CA ILE A 272 -17.50 15.16 -2.76
C ILE A 272 -18.29 16.44 -2.53
N LYS A 273 -19.29 16.68 -3.39
CA LYS A 273 -20.24 17.79 -3.27
C LYS A 273 -21.59 17.28 -2.81
N LYS A 274 -22.19 17.94 -1.81
CA LYS A 274 -23.49 17.58 -1.25
C LYS A 274 -24.45 18.75 -1.36
N TRP A 275 -25.67 18.49 -1.78
CA TRP A 275 -26.72 19.51 -1.86
C TRP A 275 -28.11 18.91 -1.65
N HIS A 276 -29.07 19.77 -1.35
CA HIS A 276 -30.47 19.41 -1.19
C HIS A 276 -31.30 20.08 -2.28
N ASN A 277 -32.24 19.34 -2.85
CA ASN A 277 -33.23 19.89 -3.77
C ASN A 277 -34.55 19.14 -3.62
N GLY A 278 -35.65 19.86 -3.40
CA GLY A 278 -37.00 19.28 -3.39
C GLY A 278 -37.22 18.16 -2.38
N GLY A 279 -36.51 18.16 -1.25
CA GLY A 279 -36.61 17.12 -0.21
C GLY A 279 -35.70 15.91 -0.41
N SER A 280 -35.08 15.75 -1.58
CA SER A 280 -34.07 14.73 -1.85
C SER A 280 -32.67 15.22 -1.50
N PHE A 281 -31.82 14.28 -1.08
CA PHE A 281 -30.40 14.50 -0.83
C PHE A 281 -29.59 14.06 -2.05
N PHE A 282 -28.70 14.94 -2.49
CA PHE A 282 -27.81 14.68 -3.63
C PHE A 282 -26.35 14.68 -3.19
N GLU A 283 -25.59 13.78 -3.79
CA GLU A 283 -24.13 13.69 -3.61
C GLU A 283 -23.45 13.51 -4.97
N GLY A 284 -22.43 14.32 -5.26
CA GLY A 284 -21.69 14.30 -6.52
C GLY A 284 -20.21 14.02 -6.29
N TRP A 285 -19.66 13.00 -6.94
CA TRP A 285 -18.28 12.55 -6.76
C TRP A 285 -17.45 12.83 -8.00
N ALA A 286 -16.30 13.49 -7.82
CA ALA A 286 -15.26 13.56 -8.85
C ALA A 286 -14.21 12.47 -8.57
N CYS A 287 -14.05 11.54 -9.51
CA CYS A 287 -13.17 10.38 -9.36
C CYS A 287 -11.81 10.61 -10.05
N GLU A 288 -10.78 9.88 -9.64
CA GLU A 288 -9.41 10.05 -10.15
C GLU A 288 -9.28 9.77 -11.66
N ASN A 289 -10.09 8.84 -12.17
CA ASN A 289 -10.15 8.49 -13.59
C ASN A 289 -10.99 9.47 -14.44
N GLY A 290 -11.42 10.61 -13.87
CA GLY A 290 -12.24 11.60 -14.56
C GLY A 290 -13.74 11.28 -14.58
N CYS A 291 -14.17 10.15 -14.00
CA CYS A 291 -15.58 9.82 -13.89
C CYS A 291 -16.29 10.71 -12.87
N TYR A 292 -17.52 11.11 -13.16
CA TYR A 292 -18.38 11.86 -12.26
C TYR A 292 -19.66 11.09 -11.92
N LEU A 293 -19.87 10.82 -10.63
CA LEU A 293 -21.03 10.05 -10.15
C LEU A 293 -22.01 10.96 -9.43
N ILE A 294 -23.30 10.83 -9.71
CA ILE A 294 -24.37 11.55 -8.99
C ILE A 294 -25.26 10.55 -8.29
N PHE A 295 -25.38 10.72 -6.98
CA PHE A 295 -26.22 9.94 -6.10
C PHE A 295 -27.46 10.73 -5.69
N VAL A 296 -28.58 10.04 -5.59
CA VAL A 296 -29.84 10.55 -5.05
C VAL A 296 -30.25 9.62 -3.92
N ASP A 297 -30.42 10.19 -2.72
CA ASP A 297 -30.82 9.46 -1.51
C ASP A 297 -29.94 8.21 -1.23
N GLY A 298 -28.65 8.31 -1.57
CA GLY A 298 -27.63 7.27 -1.33
C GLY A 298 -27.44 6.25 -2.45
N LEU A 299 -28.22 6.32 -3.53
CA LEU A 299 -28.14 5.43 -4.68
C LEU A 299 -27.62 6.15 -5.92
N LEU A 300 -26.77 5.47 -6.70
CA LEU A 300 -26.20 6.00 -7.93
C LEU A 300 -27.31 6.20 -8.97
N SER A 301 -27.50 7.45 -9.39
CA SER A 301 -28.52 7.83 -10.37
C SER A 301 -27.92 8.14 -11.74
N GLU A 302 -26.74 8.77 -11.78
CA GLU A 302 -26.11 9.21 -13.04
C GLU A 302 -24.59 8.98 -13.02
N ILE A 303 -24.04 8.62 -14.18
CA ILE A 303 -22.61 8.43 -14.43
C ILE A 303 -22.25 9.35 -15.61
N ARG A 304 -21.24 10.19 -15.45
CA ARG A 304 -20.73 11.11 -16.48
C ARG A 304 -19.22 10.95 -16.67
#